data_AF-A0A165BL50-F1
#
_entry.id   AF-A0A165BL50-F1
#
_cell.length_a   1.000
_cell.length_b   1.000
_cell.length_c   1.000
_cell.angle_alpha   90.00
_cell.angle_beta   90.00
_cell.angle_gamma   90.00
#
_symmetry.space_group_name_H-M   'P 1'
#
loop_
_entity.id
_entity.type
_entity.pdbx_description
1 polymer ?
#
loop_
_entity_poly.entity_id
_entity_poly.type
_entity_poly.pdbx_seq_one_letter_code
_entity_poly.pdbx_strand_id
1 'polypeptide(L)'
;MTDDGDMREIDLVHIELLLNRLQSAPLDVTLHWHHDSRHVVVNLRTALAQIAKHVARLRRVELWLPRGITREPTMDMFKAPTPILTHLFILIASTAQLSETFVENYFPHVPRLCFLELWGIGMSRSPRNPSFSCLRTLKLS
;
A
#
# COMPACT_ATOMS: atom_id res chain seq x y z
N MET A 1 -31.10 -5.70 12.37
CA MET A 1 -30.68 -4.35 11.95
C MET A 1 -29.17 -4.38 11.78
N THR A 2 -28.71 -4.74 10.59
CA THR A 2 -27.33 -4.56 10.17
C THR A 2 -27.41 -3.65 8.98
N ASP A 3 -26.91 -2.45 9.21
CA ASP A 3 -26.73 -1.36 8.28
C ASP A 3 -26.06 -1.89 7.00
N ASP A 4 -26.84 -1.99 5.92
CA ASP A 4 -26.43 -2.37 4.57
C ASP A 4 -25.77 -1.13 3.92
N GLY A 5 -24.80 -0.59 4.66
CA GLY A 5 -24.20 0.72 4.49
C GLY A 5 -23.24 0.73 3.31
N ASP A 6 -23.78 1.15 2.17
CA ASP A 6 -23.06 1.83 1.09
C ASP A 6 -21.88 1.01 0.52
N MET A 7 -22.22 -0.10 -0.13
CA MET A 7 -21.33 -0.84 -1.01
C MET A 7 -21.00 0.04 -2.23
N ARG A 8 -20.11 1.02 -2.03
CA ARG A 8 -19.53 1.80 -3.12
C ARG A 8 -18.68 0.86 -3.95
N GLU A 9 -19.28 0.36 -5.02
CA GLU A 9 -18.55 -0.30 -6.09
C GLU A 9 -17.34 0.57 -6.44
N ILE A 10 -16.14 -0.03 -6.50
CA ILE A 10 -14.95 0.73 -6.88
C ILE A 10 -15.15 1.16 -8.33
N ASP A 11 -15.41 2.45 -8.53
CA ASP A 11 -15.36 3.02 -9.86
C ASP A 11 -13.89 3.18 -10.27
N LEU A 12 -13.34 2.10 -10.84
CA LEU A 12 -11.97 2.03 -11.33
C LEU A 12 -11.70 3.05 -12.44
N VAL A 13 -12.74 3.46 -13.19
CA VAL A 13 -12.63 4.50 -14.21
C VAL A 13 -12.48 5.85 -13.55
N HIS A 14 -13.24 6.12 -12.49
CA HIS A 14 -13.11 7.34 -11.71
C HIS A 14 -11.73 7.46 -11.04
N ILE A 15 -11.21 6.38 -10.45
CA ILE A 15 -9.87 6.35 -9.86
C ILE A 15 -8.81 6.71 -10.92
N GLU A 16 -8.86 6.06 -12.09
CA GLU A 16 -7.93 6.34 -13.18
C GLU A 16 -8.02 7.80 -13.66
N LEU A 17 -9.24 8.33 -13.82
CA LEU A 17 -9.45 9.73 -14.19
C LEU A 17 -8.89 10.72 -13.16
N LEU A 18 -9.10 10.46 -11.87
CA LEU A 18 -8.56 11.30 -10.79
C LEU A 18 -7.02 11.28 -10.77
N LEU A 19 -6.43 10.10 -10.89
CA LEU A 19 -4.98 9.93 -10.89
C LEU A 19 -4.33 10.64 -12.10
N ASN A 20 -5.00 10.59 -13.25
CA ASN A 20 -4.56 11.22 -14.50
C ASN A 20 -4.78 12.73 -14.56
N ARG A 21 -5.75 13.30 -13.83
CA ARG A 21 -5.98 14.76 -13.79
C ARG A 21 -4.94 15.50 -12.94
N LEU A 22 -4.41 14.84 -11.92
CA LEU A 22 -3.52 15.44 -10.92
C LEU A 22 -2.03 15.14 -11.20
N GLN A 23 -1.59 15.09 -12.45
CA GLN A 23 -0.33 14.43 -12.87
C GLN A 23 0.93 14.79 -12.09
N SER A 24 1.06 16.02 -11.57
CA SER A 24 2.24 16.50 -10.85
C SER A 24 2.05 16.65 -9.33
N ALA A 25 0.83 16.50 -8.83
CA ALA A 25 0.55 16.69 -7.40
C ALA A 25 1.00 15.47 -6.58
N PRO A 26 1.53 15.67 -5.35
CA PRO A 26 1.70 14.60 -4.39
C PRO A 26 0.41 13.80 -4.21
N LEU A 27 0.54 12.49 -4.10
CA LEU A 27 -0.57 11.55 -3.99
C LEU A 27 -0.61 10.98 -2.57
N ASP A 28 -1.73 11.22 -1.89
CA ASP A 28 -2.06 10.58 -0.63
C ASP A 28 -3.12 9.51 -0.89
N VAL A 29 -2.87 8.29 -0.43
CA VAL A 29 -3.74 7.12 -0.64
C VAL A 29 -4.18 6.60 0.71
N THR A 30 -5.49 6.53 0.91
CA THR A 30 -6.10 5.93 2.09
C THR A 30 -7.15 4.94 1.60
N LEU A 31 -6.91 3.65 1.81
CA LEU A 31 -7.81 2.57 1.37
C LEU A 31 -8.19 1.71 2.57
N HIS A 32 -9.41 1.89 3.06
CA HIS A 32 -9.99 1.08 4.13
C HIS A 32 -10.83 -0.04 3.54
N TRP A 33 -10.38 -1.27 3.76
CA TRP A 33 -11.05 -2.43 3.22
C TRP A 33 -11.45 -3.43 4.30
N HIS A 34 -12.75 -3.56 4.52
CA HIS A 34 -13.31 -4.39 5.60
C HIS A 34 -14.01 -5.68 5.12
N HIS A 35 -14.28 -5.81 3.82
CA HIS A 35 -15.04 -6.94 3.27
C HIS A 35 -14.15 -8.00 2.60
N ASP A 36 -14.40 -9.27 2.93
CA ASP A 36 -13.66 -10.45 2.48
C ASP A 36 -14.35 -11.18 1.30
N SER A 37 -14.82 -10.41 0.31
CA SER A 37 -15.43 -10.97 -0.90
C SER A 37 -14.39 -11.13 -2.03
N ARG A 38 -14.45 -12.24 -2.79
CA ARG A 38 -13.49 -12.51 -3.87
C ARG A 38 -13.51 -11.45 -4.98
N HIS A 39 -14.69 -10.99 -5.38
CA HIS A 39 -14.85 -9.93 -6.40
C HIS A 39 -14.16 -8.63 -5.97
N VAL A 40 -14.24 -8.38 -4.68
CA VAL A 40 -13.72 -7.19 -4.03
C VAL A 40 -12.18 -7.21 -3.97
N VAL A 41 -11.56 -8.37 -3.75
CA VAL A 41 -10.09 -8.55 -3.83
C VAL A 41 -9.57 -8.27 -5.26
N VAL A 42 -10.33 -8.66 -6.30
CA VAL A 42 -9.95 -8.38 -7.69
C VAL A 42 -9.96 -6.88 -7.97
N ASN A 43 -11.03 -6.18 -7.59
CA ASN A 43 -11.13 -4.73 -7.80
C ASN A 43 -10.04 -3.97 -7.03
N LEU A 44 -9.73 -4.41 -5.80
CA LEU A 44 -8.64 -3.86 -5.00
C LEU A 44 -7.27 -4.03 -5.68
N ARG A 45 -6.98 -5.22 -6.22
CA ARG A 45 -5.74 -5.46 -7.00
C ARG A 45 -5.66 -4.53 -8.20
N THR A 46 -6.76 -4.33 -8.92
CA THR A 46 -6.81 -3.42 -10.08
C THR A 46 -6.58 -1.97 -9.66
N ALA A 47 -7.22 -1.52 -8.58
CA ALA A 47 -7.02 -0.17 -8.05
C ALA A 47 -5.56 0.05 -7.62
N LEU A 48 -4.96 -0.91 -6.91
CA LEU A 48 -3.55 -0.84 -6.51
C LEU A 48 -2.60 -0.85 -7.71
N ALA A 49 -2.92 -1.61 -8.76
CA ALA A 49 -2.16 -1.58 -10.02
C ALA A 49 -2.25 -0.22 -10.74
N GLN A 50 -3.40 0.47 -10.68
CA GLN A 50 -3.52 1.83 -11.20
C GLN A 50 -2.70 2.82 -10.36
N ILE A 51 -2.75 2.73 -9.03
CA ILE A 51 -1.96 3.57 -8.11
C ILE A 51 -0.46 3.35 -8.32
N ALA A 52 -0.03 2.11 -8.57
CA ALA A 52 1.36 1.75 -8.81
C ALA A 52 1.99 2.54 -9.97
N LYS A 53 1.20 2.92 -10.99
CA LYS A 53 1.66 3.77 -12.11
C LYS A 53 2.10 5.17 -11.66
N HIS A 54 1.68 5.61 -10.47
CA HIS A 54 1.97 6.92 -9.90
C HIS A 54 2.86 6.84 -8.65
N VAL A 55 3.57 5.72 -8.47
CA VAL A 55 4.37 5.43 -7.27
C VAL A 55 5.33 6.54 -6.85
N ALA A 56 6.00 7.20 -7.80
CA ALA A 56 6.95 8.28 -7.50
C ALA A 56 6.31 9.51 -6.84
N ARG A 57 4.97 9.64 -6.94
CA ARG A 57 4.18 10.73 -6.36
C ARG A 57 3.61 10.38 -4.98
N LEU A 58 3.73 9.13 -4.52
CA LEU A 58 3.17 8.72 -3.24
C LEU A 58 3.87 9.48 -2.09
N ARG A 59 3.07 10.21 -1.32
CA ARG A 59 3.53 10.98 -0.15
C ARG A 59 3.04 10.36 1.15
N ARG A 60 1.78 9.96 1.22
CA ARG A 60 1.19 9.23 2.35
C ARG A 60 0.41 8.03 1.83
N VAL A 61 0.61 6.86 2.42
CA VAL A 61 -0.10 5.64 2.04
C VAL A 61 -0.57 4.93 3.30
N GLU A 62 -1.88 4.68 3.38
CA GLU A 62 -2.52 3.99 4.48
C GLU A 62 -3.46 2.93 3.90
N LEU A 63 -3.09 1.65 4.06
CA LEU A 63 -3.80 0.52 3.48
C LEU A 63 -4.29 -0.42 4.60
N TRP A 64 -5.60 -0.62 4.69
CA TRP A 64 -6.21 -1.69 5.48
C TRP A 64 -6.77 -2.70 4.50
N LEU A 65 -6.12 -3.83 4.39
CA LEU A 65 -6.34 -4.80 3.32
C LEU A 65 -7.06 -6.04 3.88
N PRO A 66 -7.96 -6.65 3.09
CA PRO A 66 -8.70 -7.81 3.52
C PRO A 66 -7.79 -9.05 3.57
N ARG A 67 -8.32 -10.13 4.13
CA ARG A 67 -7.70 -11.44 4.08
C ARG A 67 -7.52 -11.92 2.63
N GLY A 68 -6.56 -12.80 2.42
CA GLY A 68 -6.29 -13.39 1.11
C GLY A 68 -5.60 -12.46 0.10
N ILE A 69 -5.31 -11.21 0.46
CA ILE A 69 -4.43 -10.37 -0.36
C ILE A 69 -3.02 -10.96 -0.34
N THR A 70 -2.44 -11.14 -1.53
CA THR A 70 -1.07 -11.62 -1.66
C THR A 70 -0.12 -10.43 -1.69
N ARG A 71 1.04 -10.54 -1.02
CA ARG A 71 2.09 -9.51 -1.08
C ARG A 71 2.48 -9.21 -2.53
N GLU A 72 2.81 -10.24 -3.30
CA GLU A 72 3.14 -10.11 -4.72
C GLU A 72 1.94 -10.51 -5.58
N PRO A 73 1.64 -9.79 -6.68
CA PRO A 73 2.30 -8.56 -7.16
C PRO A 73 1.79 -7.28 -6.49
N THR A 74 0.82 -7.38 -5.56
CA THR A 74 0.06 -6.25 -5.02
C THR A 74 0.92 -5.12 -4.42
N MET A 75 2.04 -5.48 -3.80
CA MET A 75 2.94 -4.56 -3.11
C MET A 75 4.20 -4.21 -3.91
N ASP A 76 4.36 -4.79 -5.12
CA ASP A 76 5.57 -4.60 -5.93
C ASP A 76 5.81 -3.14 -6.33
N MET A 77 4.79 -2.28 -6.26
CA MET A 77 4.99 -0.84 -6.42
C MET A 77 6.04 -0.30 -5.46
N PHE A 78 6.12 -0.80 -4.23
CA PHE A 78 7.12 -0.34 -3.26
C PHE A 78 8.55 -0.85 -3.55
N LYS A 79 8.74 -1.70 -4.56
CA LYS A 79 10.06 -2.02 -5.13
C LYS A 79 10.57 -0.93 -6.07
N ALA A 80 9.75 0.06 -6.43
CA ALA A 80 10.15 1.24 -7.17
C ALA A 80 10.57 2.41 -6.24
N PRO A 81 11.36 3.38 -6.72
CA PRO A 81 11.67 4.59 -5.98
C PRO A 81 10.41 5.39 -5.58
N THR A 82 10.37 5.81 -4.32
CA THR A 82 9.26 6.58 -3.70
C THR A 82 9.85 7.81 -2.99
N PRO A 83 10.45 8.77 -3.74
CA PRO A 83 11.33 9.80 -3.18
C PRO A 83 10.65 10.77 -2.22
N ILE A 84 9.32 10.93 -2.34
CA ILE A 84 8.55 11.87 -1.52
C ILE A 84 7.67 11.19 -0.47
N LEU A 85 7.79 9.86 -0.31
CA LEU A 85 7.02 9.11 0.68
C LEU A 85 7.47 9.48 2.09
N THR A 86 6.51 9.91 2.90
CA THR A 86 6.71 10.35 4.30
C THR A 86 6.03 9.44 5.30
N HIS A 87 4.93 8.79 4.89
CA HIS A 87 4.10 7.97 5.75
C HIS A 87 3.67 6.70 5.01
N LEU A 88 3.97 5.55 5.60
CA LEU A 88 3.51 4.26 5.12
C LEU A 88 2.90 3.45 6.27
N PHE A 89 1.63 3.13 6.13
CA PHE A 89 0.89 2.23 6.99
C PHE A 89 0.27 1.12 6.12
N ILE A 90 0.55 -0.13 6.46
CA ILE A 90 -0.06 -1.29 5.82
C ILE A 90 -0.50 -2.26 6.92
N LEU A 91 -1.79 -2.54 6.94
CA LEU A 91 -2.41 -3.55 7.78
C LEU A 91 -3.12 -4.56 6.90
N ILE A 92 -2.70 -5.82 7.01
CA ILE A 92 -3.41 -6.94 6.40
C ILE A 92 -4.17 -7.63 7.53
N ALA A 93 -5.49 -7.69 7.42
CA ALA A 93 -6.32 -8.37 8.40
C ALA A 93 -5.90 -9.86 8.44
N SER A 94 -5.13 -10.28 9.44
CA SER A 94 -4.53 -11.62 9.51
C SER A 94 -5.30 -12.57 10.42
N THR A 95 -5.30 -13.86 10.08
CA THR A 95 -5.19 -14.96 11.06
C THR A 95 -4.06 -15.95 10.72
N ALA A 96 -3.44 -15.82 9.55
CA ALA A 96 -2.35 -16.69 9.10
C ALA A 96 -1.20 -15.76 8.71
N GLN A 97 -0.06 -15.93 9.39
CA GLN A 97 1.19 -15.26 9.06
C GLN A 97 1.40 -15.34 7.54
N LEU A 98 1.38 -14.20 6.83
CA LEU A 98 1.93 -14.17 5.48
C LEU A 98 3.32 -14.79 5.60
N SER A 99 3.55 -15.87 4.83
CA SER A 99 4.70 -16.77 4.87
C SER A 99 5.93 -16.17 5.55
N GLU A 100 6.53 -16.89 6.51
CA GLU A 100 7.74 -16.53 7.27
C GLU A 100 8.92 -16.01 6.42
N THR A 101 8.84 -16.14 5.10
CA THR A 101 9.78 -15.58 4.12
C THR A 101 9.57 -14.09 3.90
N PHE A 102 10.41 -13.31 4.57
CA PHE A 102 10.69 -11.92 4.20
C PHE A 102 11.16 -11.85 2.75
N VAL A 103 10.60 -10.92 1.97
CA VAL A 103 11.13 -10.60 0.64
C VAL A 103 11.85 -9.27 0.69
N GLU A 104 13.06 -9.29 0.15
CA GLU A 104 13.96 -8.14 0.07
C GLU A 104 13.60 -7.21 -1.09
N ASN A 105 14.36 -6.12 -1.18
CA ASN A 105 14.30 -5.13 -2.27
C ASN A 105 13.07 -4.21 -2.27
N TYR A 106 12.36 -4.12 -1.15
CA TYR A 106 11.40 -3.04 -0.96
C TYR A 106 12.10 -1.74 -0.54
N PHE A 107 11.44 -0.61 -0.84
CA PHE A 107 11.87 0.73 -0.45
C PHE A 107 13.31 1.05 -0.90
N PRO A 108 13.64 0.88 -2.20
CA PRO A 108 15.00 1.15 -2.67
C PRO A 108 15.40 2.61 -2.48
N HIS A 109 14.47 3.57 -2.50
CA HIS A 109 14.78 4.98 -2.31
C HIS A 109 13.59 5.72 -1.68
N VAL A 110 13.66 5.95 -0.37
CA VAL A 110 12.63 6.62 0.47
C VAL A 110 13.26 7.63 1.45
N PRO A 111 13.97 8.65 0.96
CA PRO A 111 14.78 9.55 1.81
C PRO A 111 13.96 10.37 2.81
N ARG A 112 12.63 10.47 2.63
CA ARG A 112 11.73 11.29 3.45
C ARG A 112 10.82 10.47 4.37
N LEU A 113 10.98 9.15 4.42
CA LEU A 113 10.09 8.28 5.20
C LEU A 113 10.28 8.57 6.69
N CYS A 114 9.23 9.11 7.33
CA CYS A 114 9.21 9.47 8.73
C CYS A 114 8.44 8.45 9.58
N PHE A 115 7.49 7.74 8.98
CA PHE A 115 6.62 6.79 9.65
C PHE A 115 6.47 5.51 8.82
N LEU A 116 6.78 4.38 9.43
CA LEU A 116 6.62 3.05 8.86
C LEU A 116 5.90 2.13 9.85
N GLU A 117 4.73 1.64 9.45
CA GLU A 117 3.94 0.69 10.22
C GLU A 117 3.47 -0.45 9.30
N LEU A 118 3.98 -1.66 9.55
CA LEU A 118 3.70 -2.84 8.75
C LEU A 118 3.15 -3.95 9.65
N TRP A 119 1.94 -4.42 9.37
CA TRP A 119 1.28 -5.50 10.10
C TRP A 119 0.95 -6.65 9.18
N GLY A 120 1.44 -7.84 9.56
CA GLY A 120 1.11 -9.07 8.85
C GLY A 120 1.67 -9.11 7.44
N ILE A 121 2.77 -8.42 7.15
CA ILE A 121 3.43 -8.40 5.84
C ILE A 121 4.96 -8.54 5.93
N GLY A 122 5.50 -9.59 5.30
CA GLY A 122 6.95 -9.86 5.25
C GLY A 122 7.68 -9.04 4.19
N MET A 123 7.84 -7.74 4.40
CA MET A 123 8.66 -6.87 3.53
C MET A 123 9.94 -6.45 4.25
N SER A 124 11.09 -6.65 3.60
CA SER A 124 12.37 -6.14 4.06
C SER A 124 12.95 -5.16 3.03
N ARG A 125 13.70 -4.19 3.56
CA ARG A 125 14.31 -3.14 2.76
C ARG A 125 15.40 -3.70 1.85
N SER A 126 15.65 -3.04 0.72
CA SER A 126 16.83 -3.29 -0.11
C SER A 126 18.13 -3.12 0.71
N PRO A 127 19.08 -4.08 0.64
CA PRO A 127 20.37 -3.98 1.32
C PRO A 127 21.26 -2.85 0.74
N ARG A 128 20.95 -2.36 -0.47
CA ARG A 128 21.73 -1.33 -1.17
C ARG A 128 21.55 0.09 -0.63
N ASN A 129 20.50 0.36 0.15
CA ASN A 129 20.24 1.67 0.74
C ASN A 129 20.03 1.53 2.25
N PRO A 130 21.10 1.65 3.05
CA PRO A 130 21.14 1.10 4.40
C PRO A 130 20.45 1.95 5.47
N SER A 131 19.85 3.10 5.16
CA SER A 131 19.14 3.89 6.19
C SER A 131 17.82 4.50 5.74
N PHE A 132 16.88 4.57 6.67
CA PHE A 132 15.75 5.50 6.62
C PHE A 132 16.13 6.72 7.46
N SER A 133 16.90 7.64 6.89
CA SER A 133 17.52 8.75 7.61
C SER A 133 16.54 9.68 8.33
N CYS A 134 15.28 9.72 7.88
CA CYS A 134 14.22 10.53 8.47
C CYS A 134 13.24 9.75 9.36
N LEU A 135 13.43 8.44 9.56
CA LEU A 135 12.45 7.60 10.26
C LEU A 135 12.37 7.97 11.75
N ARG A 136 11.16 8.30 12.19
CA ARG A 136 10.84 8.66 13.59
C ARG A 136 9.96 7.62 14.27
N THR A 137 9.16 6.90 13.48
CA THR A 137 8.26 5.87 13.99
C THR A 137 8.41 4.61 13.16
N LEU A 138 8.73 3.52 13.85
CA LEU A 138 8.77 2.18 13.30
C LEU A 138 7.89 1.28 14.16
N LYS A 139 6.93 0.62 13.52
CA LYS A 139 6.10 -0.42 14.15
C LYS A 139 6.01 -1.61 13.22
N LEU A 140 6.35 -2.77 13.73
CA LEU A 140 6.36 -4.03 13.00
C LEU A 140 5.60 -5.05 13.84
N SER A 141 4.73 -5.85 13.24
CA SER A 141 3.92 -6.85 13.91
C SER A 141 3.61 -8.04 13.02
#